data_AF-A0A3C0S181-F1
#
_entry.id   AF-A0A3C0S181-F1
#
_cell.length_a   1.000
_cell.length_b   1.000
_cell.length_c   1.000
_cell.angle_alpha   90.00
_cell.angle_beta   90.00
_cell.angle_gamma   90.00
#
_symmetry.space_group_name_H-M   'P 1'
#
loop_
_entity.id
_entity.type
_entity.pdbx_description
1 polymer ?
#
loop_
_entity_poly.entity_id
_entity_poly.type
_entity_poly.pdbx_seq_one_letter_code
_entity_poly.pdbx_strand_id
1 'polypeptide(L)' 'MRIDTHQHFWKFDPIRDSWITEEMQVIRRDFTPLDIQFVLERNGF' A
#
# COMPACT_ATOMS: atom_id res chain seq x y z
N MET A 1 -19.10 6.74 -11.93
CA MET A 1 -18.21 6.76 -10.75
C MET A 1 -17.24 5.60 -10.91
N ARG A 2 -15.92 5.84 -10.87
CA ARG A 2 -14.89 4.79 -10.89
C ARG A 2 -14.39 4.62 -9.46
N ILE A 3 -14.21 3.39 -9.02
CA ILE A 3 -13.76 3.07 -7.67
C ILE A 3 -12.69 2.01 -7.80
N ASP A 4 -11.55 2.24 -7.17
CA ASP A 4 -10.57 1.18 -6.94
C ASP A 4 -11.07 0.33 -5.76
N THR A 5 -11.54 -0.87 -6.06
CA THR A 5 -12.28 -1.69 -5.09
C THR A 5 -11.38 -2.46 -4.14
N HIS A 6 -10.05 -2.46 -4.34
CA HIS A 6 -9.16 -3.30 -3.55
C HIS A 6 -7.79 -2.66 -3.36
N GLN A 7 -7.55 -2.09 -2.18
CA GLN A 7 -6.27 -1.51 -1.77
C GLN A 7 -5.99 -1.86 -0.30
N HIS A 8 -4.72 -1.82 0.09
CA HIS A 8 -4.29 -2.06 1.46
C HIS A 8 -3.43 -0.89 1.96
N PHE A 9 -3.60 -0.54 3.24
CA PHE A 9 -2.79 0.45 3.92
C PHE A 9 -2.30 -0.14 5.24
N TRP A 10 -1.05 0.13 5.58
CA TRP A 10 -0.49 -0.27 6.86
C TRP A 10 0.62 0.68 7.28
N LYS A 11 0.80 0.81 8.61
CA LYS A 11 2.07 1.24 9.20
C LYS A 11 2.82 -0.02 9.54
N PHE A 12 3.97 -0.25 8.92
CA PHE A 12 4.63 -1.54 8.96
C PHE A 12 5.02 -1.90 10.40
N ASP A 13 4.60 -3.09 10.83
CA ASP A 13 4.99 -3.69 12.11
C ASP A 13 5.48 -5.11 11.83
N PRO A 14 6.76 -5.44 12.11
CA PRO A 14 7.32 -6.73 11.73
C PRO A 14 6.72 -7.93 12.49
N ILE A 15 6.03 -7.70 13.61
CA ILE A 15 5.36 -8.75 14.39
C ILE A 15 3.95 -8.96 13.84
N ARG A 16 3.16 -7.89 13.69
CA ARG A 16 1.80 -7.96 13.15
C ARG A 16 1.80 -8.39 11.67
N ASP A 17 2.69 -7.82 10.88
CA ASP A 17 2.78 -8.01 9.43
C ASP A 17 3.83 -9.07 9.08
N SER A 18 3.96 -10.11 9.91
CA SER A 18 4.96 -11.18 9.80
C SER A 18 4.88 -12.01 8.50
N TRP A 19 3.82 -11.88 7.73
CA TRP A 19 3.70 -12.43 6.38
C TRP A 19 4.61 -11.71 5.35
N ILE A 20 5.05 -10.48 5.65
CA ILE A 20 6.00 -9.73 4.84
C ILE A 20 7.41 -10.17 5.25
N THR A 21 8.04 -11.02 4.44
CA THR A 21 9.38 -11.56 4.72
C THR A 21 10.48 -10.55 4.44
N GLU A 22 11.73 -10.88 4.76
CA GLU A 22 12.89 -9.98 4.53
C GLU A 22 13.20 -9.77 3.05
N GLU A 23 12.82 -10.70 2.17
CA GLU A 23 13.02 -10.56 0.73
C GLU A 23 12.06 -9.52 0.13
N MET A 24 10.96 -9.20 0.81
CA MET A 24 9.90 -8.30 0.34
C MET A 24 10.16 -6.82 0.68
N GLN A 25 11.42 -6.37 0.57
CA GLN A 25 11.86 -5.03 1.00
C GLN A 25 11.01 -3.87 0.45
N VAL A 26 10.49 -4.00 -0.78
CA VAL A 26 9.66 -2.97 -1.42
C VAL A 26 8.40 -2.64 -0.61
N ILE A 27 7.81 -3.64 0.05
CA ILE A 27 6.57 -3.50 0.80
C ILE A 27 6.77 -3.48 2.34
N ARG A 28 8.01 -3.59 2.82
CA ARG A 28 8.40 -3.44 4.23
C ARG A 28 8.51 -1.96 4.64
N ARG A 29 7.46 -1.19 4.41
CA ARG A 29 7.37 0.25 4.72
C ARG A 29 5.93 0.63 4.98
N ASP A 30 5.73 1.85 5.45
CA ASP A 30 4.41 2.42 5.59
C ASP A 30 3.80 2.69 4.20
N PHE A 31 2.51 2.36 4.07
CA PHE A 31 1.64 2.75 2.96
C PHE A 31 0.44 3.48 3.53
N THR A 32 0.32 4.75 3.16
CA THR A 32 -0.73 5.69 3.59
C THR A 32 -1.62 6.07 2.41
N PRO A 33 -2.80 6.69 2.65
CA PRO A 33 -3.63 7.21 1.57
C PRO A 33 -2.92 8.21 0.64
N LEU A 34 -1.87 8.91 1.10
CA LEU A 34 -1.11 9.83 0.27
C LEU A 34 -0.23 9.09 -0.76
N ASP A 35 0.24 7.88 -0.44
CA ASP A 35 1.13 7.11 -1.32
C ASP A 35 0.44 6.70 -2.64
N ILE A 36 -0.89 6.51 -2.63
CA ILE A 36 -1.64 6.06 -3.82
C ILE A 36 -2.17 7.22 -4.67
N GLN A 37 -2.17 8.46 -4.16
CA GLN A 37 -2.83 9.59 -4.84
C GLN A 37 -2.35 9.77 -6.28
N PHE A 38 -1.04 9.80 -6.50
CA PHE A 38 -0.46 9.94 -7.85
C PHE A 38 -0.85 8.79 -8.79
N VAL A 39 -0.98 7.57 -8.26
CA VAL A 39 -1.37 6.39 -9.04
C VAL A 39 -2.83 6.51 -9.47
N LEU A 40 -3.72 6.95 -8.59
CA LEU A 40 -5.13 7.19 -8.90
C LEU A 40 -5.28 8.25 -9.99
N GLU A 41 -4.62 9.40 -9.83
CA GLU A 41 -4.65 10.51 -10.79
C GLU A 41 -4.16 10.07 -12.18
N ARG A 42 -3.04 9.34 -12.25
CA ARG A 42 -2.49 8.82 -13.51
C ARG A 42 -3.41 7.84 -14.23
N ASN A 43 -4.29 7.16 -13.51
CA ASN A 43 -5.23 6.18 -14.07
C ASN A 43 -6.66 6.74 -14.27
N GLY A 44 -6.86 8.04 -14.03
CA GLY A 44 -8.12 8.75 -14.24
C GLY A 44 -9.21 8.34 -13.24
N PHE A 45 -8.81 8.13 -11.98
CA PHE A 45 -9.72 8.04 -10.84
C PHE A 45 -10.01 9.41 -10.25
#